data_AF-V8NN13-F1
#
_entry.id   AF-V8NN13-F1
#
_cell.length_a   1.000
_cell.length_b   1.000
_cell.length_c   1.000
_cell.angle_alpha   90.00
_cell.angle_beta   90.00
_cell.angle_gamma   90.00
#
_symmetry.space_group_name_H-M   'P 1'
#
loop_
_entity.id
_entity.type
_entity.pdbx_description
1 polymer ?
#
loop_
_entity_poly.entity_id
_entity_poly.type
_entity_poly.pdbx_seq_one_letter_code
_entity_poly.pdbx_strand_id
1 'polypeptide(L)'
;MSGSGRRPKGDACLVLRIREAASMYFSLLAVFLVLLVVALQGTEPRENFPYKVPLDPQGLLQLSWNVSYHREEVHFQIVAQELRYGFLFGMSDRGGFQEADLAVLWSDGLQFYFADAWSDQDTQLHMDAQQNYHLLGARRIGGGLSLLFKRPFAT
;
A
#
# COMPACT_ATOMS: atom_id res chain seq x y z
N MET A 1 -76.50 -12.43 1.65
CA MET A 1 -75.32 -12.59 0.79
C MET A 1 -74.45 -11.35 0.92
N SER A 2 -73.21 -11.60 1.33
CA SER A 2 -71.97 -10.81 1.22
C SER A 2 -71.98 -9.28 1.31
N GLY A 3 -71.29 -8.79 2.34
CA GLY A 3 -71.01 -7.38 2.59
C GLY A 3 -70.00 -6.76 1.62
N SER A 4 -70.30 -5.55 1.17
CA SER A 4 -69.41 -4.72 0.36
C SER A 4 -68.65 -3.76 1.28
N GLY A 5 -67.42 -4.14 1.64
CA GLY A 5 -66.51 -3.28 2.40
C GLY A 5 -65.96 -2.15 1.54
N ARG A 6 -66.32 -0.90 1.85
CA ARG A 6 -65.61 0.29 1.34
C ARG A 6 -64.26 0.40 2.06
N ARG A 7 -63.15 0.17 1.34
CA ARG A 7 -61.81 0.54 1.83
C ARG A 7 -61.67 2.08 1.83
N PRO A 8 -60.97 2.68 2.81
CA PRO A 8 -60.77 4.12 2.85
C PRO A 8 -59.75 4.55 1.79
N LYS A 9 -60.14 5.49 0.91
CA LYS A 9 -59.24 6.11 -0.09
C LYS A 9 -58.15 6.99 0.54
N GLY A 10 -58.29 7.38 1.82
CA GLY A 10 -57.35 8.24 2.54
C GLY A 10 -56.00 7.58 2.83
N ASP A 11 -56.01 6.30 3.21
CA ASP A 11 -54.79 5.58 3.61
C ASP A 11 -53.86 5.33 2.42
N ALA A 12 -54.40 5.08 1.24
CA ALA A 12 -53.62 4.81 0.03
C ALA A 12 -52.80 6.04 -0.44
N CYS A 13 -53.34 7.25 -0.29
CA CYS A 13 -52.67 8.49 -0.67
C CYS A 13 -51.52 8.85 0.30
N LEU A 14 -51.75 8.61 1.59
CA LEU A 14 -50.76 8.86 2.64
C LEU A 14 -49.60 7.86 2.57
N VAL A 15 -49.89 6.59 2.29
CA VAL A 15 -48.89 5.54 2.01
C VAL A 15 -48.08 5.86 0.74
N LEU A 16 -48.71 6.40 -0.32
CA LEU A 16 -47.99 6.82 -1.52
C LEU A 16 -46.99 7.95 -1.23
N ARG A 17 -47.40 8.99 -0.49
CA ARG A 17 -46.51 10.09 -0.11
C ARG A 17 -45.38 9.66 0.82
N ILE A 18 -45.65 8.74 1.76
CA ILE A 18 -44.61 8.17 2.64
C ILE A 18 -43.61 7.35 1.80
N ARG A 19 -44.09 6.57 0.83
CA ARG A 19 -43.23 5.79 -0.07
C ARG A 19 -42.37 6.68 -0.98
N GLU A 20 -42.93 7.75 -1.51
CA GLU A 20 -42.19 8.75 -2.29
C GLU A 20 -41.14 9.48 -1.43
N ALA A 21 -41.52 9.91 -0.23
CA ALA A 21 -40.60 10.52 0.72
C ALA A 21 -39.46 9.56 1.10
N ALA A 22 -39.79 8.31 1.45
CA ALA A 22 -38.81 7.28 1.75
C ALA A 22 -37.87 7.04 0.57
N SER A 23 -38.39 6.98 -0.66
CA SER A 23 -37.57 6.84 -1.88
C SER A 23 -36.64 8.04 -2.10
N MET A 24 -37.11 9.26 -1.86
CA MET A 24 -36.29 10.47 -1.97
C MET A 24 -35.16 10.49 -0.94
N TYR A 25 -35.47 10.18 0.33
CA TYR A 25 -34.46 10.10 1.39
C TYR A 25 -33.46 8.97 1.17
N PHE A 26 -33.92 7.81 0.69
CA PHE A 26 -33.04 6.69 0.37
C PHE A 26 -32.10 7.02 -0.80
N SER A 27 -32.61 7.73 -1.81
CA SER A 27 -31.79 8.20 -2.94
C SER A 27 -30.77 9.25 -2.50
N LEU A 28 -31.17 10.21 -1.66
CA LEU A 28 -30.27 11.21 -1.08
C LEU A 28 -29.17 10.57 -0.22
N LEU A 29 -29.54 9.60 0.63
CA LEU A 29 -28.59 8.85 1.44
C LEU A 29 -27.63 8.04 0.58
N ALA A 30 -28.13 7.36 -0.47
CA ALA A 30 -27.29 6.61 -1.40
C ALA A 30 -26.30 7.53 -2.14
N VAL A 31 -26.75 8.69 -2.63
CA VAL A 31 -25.87 9.69 -3.27
C VAL A 31 -24.83 10.22 -2.29
N PHE A 32 -25.23 10.54 -1.06
CA PHE A 32 -24.30 10.98 -0.01
C PHE A 32 -23.25 9.92 0.31
N LEU A 33 -23.66 8.65 0.45
CA LEU A 33 -22.74 7.54 0.69
C LEU A 33 -21.78 7.34 -0.49
N VAL A 34 -22.25 7.45 -1.73
CA VAL A 34 -21.39 7.37 -2.92
C VAL A 34 -20.38 8.52 -2.94
N LEU A 35 -20.81 9.76 -2.66
CA LEU A 35 -19.91 10.91 -2.58
C LEU A 35 -18.88 10.75 -1.46
N LEU A 36 -19.29 10.23 -0.31
CA LEU A 36 -18.39 9.93 0.81
C LEU A 36 -17.36 8.86 0.41
N VAL A 37 -17.79 7.79 -0.25
CA VAL A 37 -16.87 6.75 -0.76
C VAL A 37 -15.88 7.34 -1.76
N VAL A 38 -16.34 8.17 -2.70
CA VAL A 38 -15.46 8.83 -3.69
C VAL A 38 -14.48 9.80 -3.00
N ALA A 39 -14.92 10.54 -1.98
CA ALA A 39 -14.05 11.43 -1.22
C ALA A 39 -13.03 10.68 -0.36
N LEU A 40 -13.39 9.48 0.14
CA LEU A 40 -12.51 8.60 0.91
C LEU A 40 -11.58 7.74 0.04
N GLN A 41 -11.93 7.50 -1.22
CA GLN A 41 -11.08 6.88 -2.24
C GLN A 41 -9.99 7.85 -2.69
N GLY A 42 -9.26 8.43 -1.73
CA GLY A 42 -8.20 9.39 -1.95
C GLY A 42 -7.40 9.06 -3.20
N THR A 43 -7.06 10.09 -3.97
CA THR A 43 -6.11 9.94 -5.08
C THR A 43 -4.80 9.47 -4.47
N GLU A 44 -4.64 8.15 -4.31
CA GLU A 44 -3.39 7.52 -3.92
C GLU A 44 -2.35 8.16 -4.82
N PRO A 45 -1.43 8.98 -4.26
CA PRO A 45 -0.40 9.57 -5.06
C PRO A 45 0.31 8.39 -5.70
N ARG A 46 0.14 8.22 -7.02
CA ARG A 46 0.99 7.28 -7.75
C ARG A 46 2.37 7.87 -7.59
N GLU A 47 3.11 7.34 -6.63
CA GLU A 47 4.50 7.70 -6.44
C GLU A 47 5.19 7.42 -7.78
N ASN A 48 5.55 8.51 -8.44
CA ASN A 48 6.29 8.43 -9.67
C ASN A 48 7.74 8.18 -9.28
N PHE A 49 8.30 7.06 -9.75
CA PHE A 49 9.70 6.71 -9.57
C PHE A 49 10.45 7.02 -10.88
N PRO A 50 11.02 8.24 -11.03
CA PRO A 50 11.67 8.64 -12.28
C PRO A 50 12.95 7.85 -12.55
N TYR A 51 13.63 7.38 -11.50
CA TYR A 51 14.88 6.64 -11.62
C TYR A 51 14.64 5.15 -11.43
N LYS A 52 15.24 4.33 -12.30
CA LYS A 52 15.06 2.88 -12.31
C LYS A 52 16.34 2.18 -12.77
N VAL A 53 16.69 1.09 -12.12
CA VAL A 53 17.85 0.26 -12.47
C VAL A 53 17.58 -1.21 -12.12
N PRO A 54 18.00 -2.18 -12.96
CA PRO A 54 18.04 -3.58 -12.55
C PRO A 54 19.17 -3.79 -11.54
N LEU A 55 18.93 -4.62 -10.53
CA LEU A 55 19.90 -5.01 -9.50
C LEU A 55 20.57 -6.36 -9.79
N ASP A 56 19.99 -7.15 -10.69
CA ASP A 56 20.52 -8.43 -11.16
C ASP A 56 20.71 -8.41 -12.69
N PRO A 57 21.65 -9.20 -13.24
CA PRO A 57 21.88 -9.28 -14.67
C PRO A 57 20.66 -9.70 -15.49
N GLN A 58 19.74 -10.45 -14.89
CA GLN A 58 18.53 -10.95 -15.55
C GLN A 58 17.36 -9.95 -15.52
N GLY A 59 17.47 -8.86 -14.74
CA GLY A 59 16.42 -7.86 -14.57
C GLY A 59 15.19 -8.36 -13.82
N LEU A 60 15.34 -9.43 -13.03
CA LEU A 60 14.28 -9.99 -12.19
C LEU A 60 14.06 -9.18 -10.91
N LEU A 61 15.04 -8.38 -10.51
CA LEU A 61 15.02 -7.50 -9.35
C LEU A 61 15.27 -6.06 -9.82
N GLN A 62 14.23 -5.25 -9.82
CA GLN A 62 14.30 -3.86 -10.25
C GLN A 62 14.18 -2.91 -9.07
N LEU A 63 15.15 -2.00 -8.95
CA LEU A 63 15.08 -0.85 -8.05
C LEU A 63 14.52 0.35 -8.80
N SER A 64 13.59 1.06 -8.17
CA SER A 64 13.09 2.34 -8.63
C SER A 64 13.10 3.31 -7.45
N TRP A 65 13.44 4.59 -7.65
CA TRP A 65 13.47 5.54 -6.54
C TRP A 65 13.04 6.95 -6.93
N ASN A 66 12.60 7.70 -5.93
CA ASN A 66 12.28 9.12 -6.01
C ASN A 66 12.86 9.83 -4.78
N VAL A 67 13.28 11.07 -4.95
CA VAL A 67 13.97 11.86 -3.94
C VAL A 67 13.06 13.02 -3.53
N SER A 68 12.73 13.09 -2.25
CA SER A 68 11.98 14.21 -1.68
C SER A 68 12.93 15.15 -0.96
N TYR A 69 13.39 16.19 -1.66
CA TYR A 69 14.32 17.17 -1.08
C TYR A 69 13.69 17.98 0.07
N HIS A 70 12.40 18.28 0.00
CA HIS A 70 11.71 18.99 1.10
C HIS A 70 11.66 18.15 2.38
N ARG A 71 11.54 16.83 2.26
CA ARG A 71 11.44 15.92 3.42
C ARG A 71 12.78 15.26 3.76
N GLU A 72 13.83 15.57 3.00
CA GLU A 72 15.16 14.98 3.13
C GLU A 72 15.13 13.44 3.22
N GLU A 73 14.31 12.80 2.37
CA GLU A 73 14.14 11.35 2.37
C GLU A 73 14.07 10.81 0.93
N VAL A 74 14.52 9.56 0.76
CA VAL A 74 14.43 8.81 -0.49
C VAL A 74 13.35 7.74 -0.35
N HIS A 75 12.46 7.65 -1.34
CA HIS A 75 11.48 6.58 -1.45
C HIS A 75 11.99 5.56 -2.44
N PHE A 76 12.06 4.31 -2.02
CA PHE A 76 12.55 3.19 -2.79
C PHE A 76 11.43 2.19 -3.04
N GLN A 77 11.35 1.74 -4.29
CA GLN A 77 10.52 0.62 -4.69
C GLN A 77 11.43 -0.48 -5.23
N ILE A 78 11.35 -1.67 -4.63
CA ILE A 78 11.98 -2.87 -5.18
C ILE A 78 10.88 -3.78 -5.71
N VAL A 79 11.03 -4.19 -6.96
CA VAL A 79 10.16 -5.17 -7.61
C VAL A 79 10.98 -6.41 -7.91
N ALA A 80 10.71 -7.48 -7.17
CA ALA A 80 11.20 -8.82 -7.47
C ALA A 80 10.13 -9.56 -8.28
N GLN A 81 10.42 -9.97 -9.51
CA GLN A 81 9.50 -10.73 -10.36
C GLN A 81 9.25 -12.15 -9.83
N GLU A 82 10.28 -12.72 -9.20
CA GLU A 82 10.23 -13.99 -8.49
C GLU A 82 10.93 -13.84 -7.14
N LEU A 83 10.34 -14.35 -6.06
CA LEU A 83 10.93 -14.32 -4.73
C LEU A 83 10.82 -15.69 -4.07
N ARG A 84 11.95 -16.38 -3.90
CA ARG A 84 12.01 -17.71 -3.28
C ARG A 84 12.18 -17.66 -1.76
N TYR A 85 13.19 -16.93 -1.30
CA TYR A 85 13.54 -16.85 0.13
C TYR A 85 13.53 -15.41 0.64
N GLY A 86 14.29 -14.54 -0.01
CA GLY A 86 14.49 -13.17 0.43
C GLY A 86 15.58 -12.48 -0.38
N PHE A 87 15.80 -11.21 -0.08
CA PHE A 87 16.93 -10.46 -0.60
C PHE A 87 17.40 -9.43 0.42
N LEU A 88 18.63 -8.98 0.23
CA LEU A 88 19.24 -7.87 0.95
C LEU A 88 19.39 -6.72 -0.04
N PHE A 89 19.10 -5.51 0.41
CA PHE A 89 19.33 -4.29 -0.35
C PHE A 89 19.97 -3.26 0.56
N GLY A 90 20.97 -2.54 0.10
CA GLY A 90 21.53 -1.48 0.89
C GLY A 90 22.68 -0.76 0.20
N MET A 91 23.38 0.04 0.99
CA MET A 91 24.42 0.94 0.52
C MET A 91 25.65 0.78 1.41
N SER A 92 26.82 0.88 0.79
CA SER A 92 28.12 0.92 1.46
C SER A 92 29.07 1.79 0.66
N ASP A 93 30.19 2.18 1.27
CA ASP A 93 31.17 3.10 0.69
C ASP A 93 31.66 2.69 -0.71
N ARG A 94 31.75 1.39 -0.99
CA ARG A 94 32.26 0.85 -2.26
C ARG A 94 31.37 -0.23 -2.89
N GLY A 95 30.13 -0.38 -2.42
CA GLY A 95 29.23 -1.45 -2.86
C GLY A 95 29.63 -2.85 -2.37
N GLY A 96 30.52 -2.93 -1.38
CA GLY A 96 30.84 -4.17 -0.67
C GLY A 96 29.79 -4.52 0.38
N PHE A 97 29.86 -5.74 0.90
CA PHE A 97 29.03 -6.17 2.02
C PHE A 97 29.66 -5.86 3.38
N GLN A 98 30.90 -5.38 3.45
CA GLN A 98 31.50 -4.89 4.69
C GLN A 98 30.94 -3.52 5.03
N GLU A 99 30.65 -3.29 6.31
CA GLU A 99 30.23 -1.98 6.83
C GLU A 99 29.08 -1.37 6.01
N ALA A 100 28.11 -2.22 5.64
CA ALA A 100 26.98 -1.83 4.80
C ALA A 100 25.74 -1.57 5.66
N ASP A 101 24.96 -0.58 5.24
CA ASP A 101 23.64 -0.25 5.78
C ASP A 101 22.57 -0.92 4.92
N LEU A 102 21.78 -1.82 5.50
CA LEU A 102 21.06 -2.88 4.79
C LEU A 102 19.59 -3.01 5.22
N ALA A 103 18.68 -2.91 4.27
CA ALA A 103 17.33 -3.43 4.39
C ALA A 103 17.29 -4.94 4.06
N VAL A 104 16.80 -5.74 5.00
CA VAL A 104 16.63 -7.19 4.87
C VAL A 104 15.16 -7.50 4.62
N LEU A 105 14.89 -8.28 3.57
CA LEU A 105 13.57 -8.84 3.32
C LEU A 105 13.68 -10.37 3.21
N TRP A 106 12.83 -11.09 3.94
CA TRP A 106 12.74 -12.54 3.85
C TRP A 106 11.30 -13.04 4.00
N SER A 107 11.09 -14.31 3.67
CA SER A 107 9.82 -15.01 3.72
C SER A 107 9.99 -16.35 4.42
N ASP A 108 9.06 -16.70 5.30
CA ASP A 108 8.93 -18.06 5.85
C ASP A 108 8.06 -18.97 4.96
N GLY A 109 7.51 -18.42 3.87
CA GLY A 109 6.60 -19.10 2.94
C GLY A 109 5.14 -18.73 3.14
N LEU A 110 4.79 -18.21 4.32
CA LEU A 110 3.45 -17.72 4.67
C LEU A 110 3.41 -16.19 4.61
N GLN A 111 4.38 -15.54 5.25
CA GLN A 111 4.47 -14.11 5.44
C GLN A 111 5.82 -13.56 4.97
N PHE A 112 5.85 -12.25 4.74
CA PHE A 112 7.07 -11.52 4.48
C PHE A 112 7.45 -10.70 5.69
N TYR A 113 8.74 -10.62 5.94
CA TYR A 113 9.35 -9.88 7.01
C TYR A 113 10.32 -8.87 6.41
N PHE A 114 10.38 -7.70 7.04
CA PHE A 114 11.28 -6.61 6.68
C PHE A 114 11.95 -6.10 7.94
N ALA A 115 13.26 -5.92 7.89
CA ALA A 115 14.02 -5.33 8.99
C ALA A 115 15.17 -4.50 8.47
N ASP A 116 15.48 -3.44 9.19
CA ASP A 116 16.75 -2.75 9.06
C ASP A 116 17.89 -3.55 9.73
N ALA A 117 19.05 -3.53 9.11
CA ALA A 117 20.24 -4.25 9.51
C ALA A 117 21.49 -3.54 9.01
N TRP A 118 22.63 -3.94 9.56
CA TRP A 118 23.92 -3.52 9.08
C TRP A 118 24.87 -4.70 9.11
N SER A 119 25.95 -4.60 8.34
CA SER A 119 27.01 -5.60 8.35
C SER A 119 28.28 -5.05 8.96
N ASP A 120 28.98 -5.87 9.74
CA ASP A 120 30.27 -5.48 10.33
C ASP A 120 31.44 -5.65 9.33
N GLN A 121 32.66 -5.35 9.80
CA GLN A 121 33.89 -5.53 9.01
C GLN A 121 34.14 -7.00 8.65
N ASP A 122 33.65 -7.93 9.47
CA ASP A 122 33.74 -9.37 9.26
C ASP A 122 32.58 -9.89 8.40
N THR A 123 31.78 -9.01 7.80
CA THR A 123 30.61 -9.33 6.95
C THR A 123 29.49 -10.08 7.67
N GLN A 124 29.42 -10.01 9.00
CA GLN A 124 28.31 -10.57 9.76
C GLN A 124 27.15 -9.58 9.78
N LEU A 125 25.95 -10.11 9.57
CA LEU A 125 24.72 -9.32 9.56
C LEU A 125 24.18 -9.16 10.98
N HIS A 126 23.90 -7.93 11.37
CA HIS A 126 23.33 -7.55 12.66
C HIS A 126 22.03 -6.77 12.42
N MET A 127 20.98 -7.10 13.17
CA MET A 127 19.74 -6.32 13.10
C MET A 127 19.97 -4.94 13.74
N ASP A 128 19.49 -3.88 13.08
CA ASP A 128 19.62 -2.53 13.61
C ASP A 128 18.47 -2.19 14.56
N ALA A 129 18.79 -1.72 15.75
CA ALA A 129 17.79 -1.20 16.68
C ALA A 129 17.27 0.18 16.26
N GLN A 130 18.12 0.97 15.59
CA GLN A 130 17.82 2.27 15.05
C GLN A 130 17.34 2.09 13.60
N GLN A 131 16.04 1.81 13.45
CA GLN A 131 15.42 1.56 12.15
C GLN A 131 15.41 2.85 11.30
N ASN A 132 16.35 2.96 10.37
CA ASN A 132 16.52 4.03 9.40
C ASN A 132 15.72 3.75 8.11
N TYR A 133 15.57 2.48 7.75
CA TYR A 133 14.66 2.06 6.68
C TYR A 133 13.24 1.82 7.21
N HIS A 134 12.27 2.53 6.66
CA HIS A 134 10.87 2.42 7.04
C HIS A 134 10.04 1.79 5.93
N LEU A 135 9.45 0.62 6.22
CA LEU A 135 8.51 -0.03 5.32
C LEU A 135 7.22 0.79 5.20
N LEU A 136 6.86 1.17 3.98
CA LEU A 136 5.60 1.84 3.67
C LEU A 136 4.54 0.87 3.14
N GLY A 137 4.98 -0.16 2.41
CA GLY A 137 4.08 -1.20 1.92
C GLY A 137 4.79 -2.38 1.29
N ALA A 138 4.16 -3.55 1.38
CA ALA A 138 4.59 -4.76 0.68
C ALA A 138 3.37 -5.38 -0.01
N ARG A 139 3.50 -5.69 -1.30
CA ARG A 139 2.41 -6.26 -2.10
C ARG A 139 2.93 -7.38 -2.98
N ARG A 140 2.31 -8.56 -2.89
CA ARG A 140 2.53 -9.65 -3.86
C ARG A 140 2.06 -9.22 -5.25
N ILE A 141 2.89 -9.46 -6.27
CA ILE A 141 2.56 -9.17 -7.66
C ILE A 141 2.85 -10.41 -8.51
N GLY A 142 1.80 -11.11 -8.96
CA GLY A 142 1.98 -12.40 -9.64
C GLY A 142 2.81 -13.38 -8.79
N GLY A 143 3.92 -13.89 -9.35
CA GLY A 143 4.89 -14.76 -8.66
C GLY A 143 5.93 -14.02 -7.81
N GLY A 144 5.85 -12.69 -7.73
CA GLY A 144 6.85 -11.82 -7.14
C GLY A 144 6.35 -10.93 -6.01
N LEU A 145 7.13 -9.90 -5.69
CA LEU A 145 6.87 -8.94 -4.63
C LEU A 145 7.26 -7.52 -5.05
N SER A 146 6.39 -6.56 -4.76
CA SER A 146 6.71 -5.14 -4.77
C SER A 146 6.81 -4.65 -3.33
N LEU A 147 7.97 -4.09 -2.99
CA LEU A 147 8.28 -3.52 -1.70
C LEU A 147 8.47 -2.02 -1.86
N LEU A 148 7.80 -1.24 -1.01
CA LEU A 148 7.90 0.20 -0.95
C LEU A 148 8.37 0.61 0.44
N PHE A 149 9.47 1.32 0.52
CA PHE A 149 10.08 1.75 1.78
C PHE A 149 10.80 3.08 1.57
N LYS A 150 11.17 3.74 2.67
CA LYS A 150 11.87 5.01 2.62
C LYS A 150 13.02 5.08 3.62
N ARG A 151 13.97 5.97 3.36
CA ARG A 151 15.12 6.25 4.23
C ARG A 151 15.41 7.76 4.22
N PRO A 152 15.63 8.39 5.38
CA PRO A 152 16.15 9.77 5.46
C PRO A 152 17.53 9.90 4.82
N PHE A 153 17.94 11.12 4.45
CA PHE A 153 19.28 11.38 3.91
C PHE A 153 20.37 11.18 4.97
N ALA A 154 20.09 11.60 6.20
CA ALA A 154 20.96 11.46 7.36
C ALA A 154 20.36 10.44 8.31
N THR A 155 21.20 9.50 8.73
CA THR A 155 20.90 8.36 9.61
C THR A 155 21.84 8.41 10.81
#